data_AF-A0AAN7PC08-F1
#
_entry.id   AF-A0AAN7PC08-F1
#
_cell.length_a   1.000
_cell.length_b   1.000
_cell.length_c   1.000
_cell.angle_alpha   90.00
_cell.angle_beta   90.00
_cell.angle_gamma   90.00
#
_symmetry.space_group_name_H-M   'P 1'
#
loop_
_entity.id
_entity.type
_entity.pdbx_description
1 polymer ?
#
loop_
_entity_poly.entity_id
_entity_poly.type
_entity_poly.pdbx_seq_one_letter_code
_entity_poly.pdbx_strand_id
1 'polypeptide(L)'
;MLKLKPSLLQRLKCVRCESYLRIAPVMMTSDKCQICGKCFKILPLEDKEKCVRVEAYETVAEMLLFPCRYNFHGCQFQFAFNEINNHELECSFRFKRSKVTEEPMYEDLLFYDNGDYINSGESTNTENYDYCNNSQLKFVISDIAQNVNVESNFLLKYNRVSNTPALLKYNMHIVGKSGIFLHLTNKQLTDYEKSPIKITIEGAISLLSVQDIFSNVTISDYASPRRVSSNATNKTCTNYPKCVKCNGFVQNEIYHCTFGHNVCNTCKLSNCTVCTSPISSVPRYYCQNFAKGCPVYLLHTDLYLHLKDCEFGTFSCPVGNGCDETSETLEKLKEHLTNKHFITEANTITKQSSKNDDFWIMFTYNNIFKCKFFFYYGTAIEIVVELIGSHKNAEKYKYEILIESKQKNAAKIVRTSKCVNWKSSVLEPCVLITKKEFDIIKTKIECFNYTLNILEMNTYS
;
A
#
# COMPACT_ATOMS: atom_id res chain seq x y z
N MET A 1 15.64 -13.66 -28.24
CA MET A 1 14.64 -12.88 -27.50
C MET A 1 15.24 -11.56 -27.01
N LEU A 2 14.47 -10.49 -27.02
CA LEU A 2 14.91 -9.11 -26.78
C LEU A 2 14.79 -8.75 -25.29
N LYS A 3 15.84 -8.13 -24.72
CA LYS A 3 15.79 -7.58 -23.36
C LYS A 3 15.16 -6.20 -23.38
N LEU A 4 14.21 -5.95 -22.50
CA LEU A 4 13.54 -4.66 -22.37
C LEU A 4 14.36 -3.68 -21.53
N LYS A 5 14.31 -2.39 -21.91
CA LYS A 5 14.84 -1.30 -21.09
C LYS A 5 14.03 -1.18 -19.78
N PRO A 6 14.65 -0.83 -18.64
CA PRO A 6 13.95 -0.68 -17.36
C PRO A 6 12.76 0.29 -17.41
N SER A 7 12.85 1.38 -18.17
CA SER A 7 11.77 2.35 -18.35
C SER A 7 10.53 1.76 -19.02
N LEU A 8 10.70 0.84 -19.96
CA LEU A 8 9.59 0.13 -20.61
C LEU A 8 9.00 -0.93 -19.70
N LEU A 9 9.83 -1.64 -18.93
CA LEU A 9 9.37 -2.64 -17.96
C LEU A 9 8.44 -2.05 -16.90
N GLN A 10 8.67 -0.81 -16.46
CA GLN A 10 7.78 -0.14 -15.51
C GLN A 10 6.38 0.13 -16.08
N ARG A 11 6.28 0.31 -17.40
CA ARG A 11 5.00 0.55 -18.10
C ARG A 11 4.27 -0.76 -18.45
N LEU A 12 4.98 -1.88 -18.48
CA LEU A 12 4.44 -3.21 -18.81
C LEU A 12 4.08 -4.00 -17.56
N LYS A 13 3.29 -3.38 -16.68
CA LYS A 13 2.85 -3.96 -15.41
C LYS A 13 1.33 -4.07 -15.36
N CYS A 14 0.87 -5.12 -14.71
CA CYS A 14 -0.53 -5.28 -14.37
C CYS A 14 -0.94 -4.24 -13.33
N VAL A 15 -2.03 -3.51 -13.58
CA VAL A 15 -2.55 -2.51 -12.62
C VAL A 15 -3.01 -3.13 -11.30
N ARG A 16 -3.38 -4.42 -11.30
CA ARG A 16 -3.90 -5.11 -10.10
C ARG A 16 -2.82 -5.72 -9.21
N CYS A 17 -1.86 -6.43 -9.79
CA CYS A 17 -0.84 -7.15 -9.03
C CYS A 17 0.58 -6.60 -9.18
N GLU A 18 0.74 -5.51 -9.92
CA GLU A 18 2.00 -4.81 -10.23
C GLU A 18 3.11 -5.69 -10.86
N SER A 19 2.77 -6.92 -11.23
CA SER A 19 3.68 -7.87 -11.87
C SER A 19 3.77 -7.57 -13.37
N TYR A 20 4.90 -7.94 -13.98
CA TYR A 20 5.08 -7.76 -15.41
C TYR A 20 4.04 -8.54 -16.23
N LEU A 21 3.58 -7.95 -17.33
CA LEU A 21 2.56 -8.52 -18.23
C LEU A 21 3.12 -9.63 -19.12
N ARG A 22 3.66 -10.68 -18.49
CA ARG A 22 4.38 -11.76 -19.18
C ARG A 22 3.55 -13.02 -19.46
N ILE A 23 2.26 -13.00 -19.13
CA ILE A 23 1.37 -14.17 -19.18
C ILE A 23 0.05 -13.77 -19.84
N ALA A 24 -0.30 -14.47 -20.91
CA ALA A 24 -1.56 -14.39 -21.62
C ALA A 24 -2.73 -15.01 -20.82
N PRO A 25 -3.98 -14.57 -21.06
CA PRO A 25 -4.32 -13.43 -21.90
C PRO A 25 -3.98 -12.10 -21.20
N VAL A 26 -3.46 -11.12 -21.94
CA VAL A 26 -3.28 -9.76 -21.43
C VAL A 26 -4.48 -8.94 -21.86
N MET A 27 -5.16 -8.37 -20.89
CA MET A 27 -6.44 -7.69 -21.06
C MET A 27 -6.29 -6.19 -20.83
N MET A 28 -7.08 -5.39 -21.53
CA MET A 28 -7.21 -3.96 -21.33
C MET A 28 -8.63 -3.64 -20.86
N THR A 29 -8.76 -2.87 -19.79
CA THR A 29 -10.05 -2.39 -19.28
C THR A 29 -10.54 -1.18 -20.10
N SER A 30 -11.81 -0.81 -19.91
CA SER A 30 -12.39 0.44 -20.43
C SER A 30 -11.57 1.68 -20.08
N ASP A 31 -10.92 1.66 -18.91
CA ASP A 31 -10.08 2.75 -18.40
C ASP A 31 -8.64 2.70 -18.93
N LYS A 32 -8.40 1.94 -20.00
CA LYS A 32 -7.09 1.76 -20.66
C LYS A 32 -6.01 1.18 -19.73
N CYS A 33 -6.40 0.50 -18.66
CA CYS A 33 -5.49 -0.16 -17.74
C CYS A 33 -5.24 -1.61 -18.18
N GLN A 34 -4.01 -2.10 -17.98
CA GLN A 34 -3.60 -3.44 -18.41
C GLN A 34 -3.67 -4.45 -17.26
N ILE A 35 -4.27 -5.61 -17.51
CA ILE A 35 -4.47 -6.70 -16.56
C ILE A 35 -3.81 -7.97 -17.11
N CYS A 36 -3.02 -8.65 -16.27
CA CYS A 36 -2.40 -9.93 -16.66
C CYS A 36 -3.40 -11.10 -16.64
N GLY A 37 -3.06 -12.19 -17.32
CA GLY A 37 -3.95 -13.37 -17.42
C GLY A 37 -4.31 -13.99 -16.07
N LYS A 38 -3.40 -13.93 -15.08
CA LYS A 38 -3.68 -14.40 -13.70
C LYS A 38 -4.79 -13.58 -13.04
N CYS A 39 -4.67 -12.25 -13.08
CA CYS A 39 -5.66 -11.36 -12.49
C CYS A 39 -6.98 -11.36 -13.26
N PHE A 40 -6.94 -11.58 -14.57
CA PHE A 40 -8.16 -11.71 -15.37
C PHE A 40 -8.98 -12.96 -14.99
N LYS A 41 -8.33 -14.10 -14.72
CA LYS A 41 -9.03 -15.34 -14.33
C LYS A 41 -9.92 -15.16 -13.09
N ILE A 42 -9.45 -14.37 -12.12
CA ILE A 42 -10.16 -14.10 -10.86
C ILE A 42 -11.04 -12.84 -10.89
N LEU A 43 -11.13 -12.17 -12.03
CA LEU A 43 -11.98 -10.98 -12.19
C LEU A 43 -13.47 -11.38 -12.16
N PRO A 44 -14.37 -10.58 -11.53
CA PRO A 44 -15.81 -10.81 -11.60
C PRO A 44 -16.31 -10.86 -13.05
N LEU A 45 -17.38 -11.62 -13.33
CA LEU A 45 -17.91 -11.80 -14.69
C LEU A 45 -18.27 -10.47 -15.37
N GLU A 46 -18.93 -9.56 -14.64
CA GLU A 46 -19.33 -8.23 -15.12
C GLU A 46 -18.14 -7.37 -15.57
N ASP A 47 -16.99 -7.51 -14.90
CA ASP A 47 -15.77 -6.80 -15.24
C ASP A 47 -15.00 -7.49 -16.38
N LYS A 48 -15.13 -8.81 -16.52
CA LYS A 48 -14.53 -9.58 -17.61
C LYS A 48 -15.12 -9.17 -18.96
N GLU A 49 -16.42 -8.93 -19.02
CA GLU A 49 -17.12 -8.50 -20.25
C GLU A 49 -16.64 -7.13 -20.76
N LYS A 50 -16.13 -6.28 -19.85
CA LYS A 50 -15.58 -4.95 -20.18
C LYS A 50 -14.10 -4.99 -20.59
N CYS A 51 -13.48 -6.17 -20.58
CA CYS A 51 -12.07 -6.33 -20.87
C CYS A 51 -11.86 -6.79 -22.31
N VAL A 52 -10.96 -6.11 -23.04
CA VAL A 52 -10.56 -6.49 -24.40
C VAL A 52 -9.17 -7.12 -24.36
N ARG A 53 -8.99 -8.28 -25.00
CA ARG A 53 -7.68 -8.93 -25.10
C ARG A 53 -6.77 -8.14 -26.04
N VAL A 54 -5.53 -7.92 -25.63
CA VAL A 54 -4.54 -7.13 -26.38
C VAL A 54 -3.62 -8.07 -27.17
N GLU A 55 -4.15 -8.75 -28.18
CA GLU A 55 -3.41 -9.78 -28.93
C GLU A 55 -2.14 -9.23 -29.60
N ALA A 56 -2.19 -8.01 -30.14
CA ALA A 56 -1.03 -7.36 -30.73
C ALA A 56 0.14 -7.19 -29.74
N TYR A 57 -0.17 -6.94 -28.46
CA TYR A 57 0.86 -6.92 -27.42
C TYR A 57 1.41 -8.32 -27.17
N GLU A 58 0.56 -9.33 -27.08
CA GLU A 58 0.98 -10.72 -26.83
C GLU A 58 1.94 -11.23 -27.91
N THR A 59 1.65 -10.97 -29.19
CA THR A 59 2.53 -11.32 -30.31
C THR A 59 3.91 -10.65 -30.21
N VAL A 60 3.96 -9.38 -29.82
CA VAL A 60 5.24 -8.70 -29.60
C VAL A 60 5.93 -9.26 -28.35
N ALA A 61 5.16 -9.56 -27.29
CA ALA A 61 5.67 -10.05 -26.02
C ALA A 61 6.35 -11.42 -26.12
N GLU A 62 5.92 -12.28 -27.04
CA GLU A 62 6.58 -13.56 -27.36
C GLU A 62 8.06 -13.39 -27.75
N MET A 63 8.44 -12.22 -28.26
CA MET A 63 9.82 -11.92 -28.61
C MET A 63 10.64 -11.34 -27.46
N LEU A 64 10.04 -11.07 -26.29
CA LEU A 64 10.62 -10.32 -25.16
C LEU A 64 10.99 -11.22 -23.98
N LEU A 65 12.10 -10.90 -23.32
CA LEU A 65 12.47 -11.46 -22.03
C LEU A 65 11.99 -10.56 -20.89
N PHE A 66 11.24 -11.14 -19.95
CA PHE A 66 10.76 -10.47 -18.76
C PHE A 66 11.65 -10.84 -17.57
N PRO A 67 12.14 -9.87 -16.77
CA PRO A 67 12.91 -10.20 -15.59
C PRO A 67 12.04 -10.78 -14.48
N CYS A 68 12.67 -11.48 -13.54
CA CYS A 68 12.06 -11.86 -12.27
C CYS A 68 11.49 -10.64 -11.56
N ARG A 69 10.33 -10.79 -10.90
CA ARG A 69 9.78 -9.75 -10.03
C ARG A 69 10.77 -9.28 -8.96
N TYR A 70 11.72 -10.12 -8.54
CA TYR A 70 12.76 -9.80 -7.55
C TYR A 70 14.07 -9.29 -8.19
N ASN A 71 14.07 -8.89 -9.46
CA ASN A 71 15.26 -8.34 -10.12
C ASN A 71 15.80 -7.07 -9.44
N PHE A 72 14.94 -6.29 -8.81
CA PHE A 72 15.37 -5.13 -8.00
C PHE A 72 16.13 -5.51 -6.73
N HIS A 73 16.01 -6.76 -6.27
CA HIS A 73 16.82 -7.33 -5.19
C HIS A 73 18.08 -8.04 -5.70
N GLY A 74 18.33 -8.05 -7.02
CA GLY A 74 19.50 -8.68 -7.62
C GLY A 74 19.22 -10.01 -8.32
N CYS A 75 17.97 -10.47 -8.41
CA CYS A 75 17.67 -11.68 -9.19
C CYS A 75 17.82 -11.44 -10.70
N GLN A 76 18.82 -12.07 -11.32
CA GLN A 76 19.08 -11.92 -12.76
C GLN A 76 18.26 -12.88 -13.65
N PHE A 77 17.39 -13.70 -13.07
CA PHE A 77 16.60 -14.67 -13.83
C PHE A 77 15.58 -13.96 -14.74
N GLN A 78 15.44 -14.47 -15.96
CA GLN A 78 14.56 -13.93 -16.99
C GLN A 78 13.67 -15.03 -17.56
N PHE A 79 12.51 -14.63 -18.06
CA PHE A 79 11.44 -15.52 -18.50
C PHE A 79 11.05 -15.17 -19.93
N ALA A 80 10.77 -16.18 -20.75
CA ALA A 80 10.02 -15.98 -21.97
C ALA A 80 8.55 -15.65 -21.64
N PHE A 81 7.85 -14.98 -22.56
CA PHE A 81 6.41 -14.79 -22.45
C PHE A 81 5.69 -16.14 -22.41
N ASN A 82 4.65 -16.26 -21.58
CA ASN A 82 3.91 -17.50 -21.30
C ASN A 82 4.72 -18.66 -20.69
N GLU A 83 5.98 -18.43 -20.33
CA GLU A 83 6.76 -19.45 -19.63
C GLU A 83 6.29 -19.55 -18.18
N ILE A 84 5.58 -20.64 -17.88
CA ILE A 84 5.15 -20.97 -16.52
C ILE A 84 6.32 -21.64 -15.82
N ASN A 85 7.10 -20.83 -15.10
CA ASN A 85 8.26 -21.29 -14.36
C ASN A 85 8.11 -20.94 -12.87
N ASN A 86 8.34 -21.92 -11.99
CA ASN A 86 8.23 -21.78 -10.54
C ASN A 86 9.36 -20.97 -9.91
N HIS A 87 10.31 -20.47 -10.71
CA HIS A 87 11.43 -19.67 -10.21
C HIS A 87 10.98 -18.56 -9.26
N GLU A 88 9.91 -17.80 -9.53
CA GLU A 88 9.49 -16.73 -8.60
C GLU A 88 9.01 -17.25 -7.24
N LEU A 89 8.51 -18.49 -7.16
CA LEU A 89 8.14 -19.11 -5.90
C LEU A 89 9.38 -19.56 -5.12
N GLU A 90 10.41 -20.01 -5.83
CA GLU A 90 11.65 -20.59 -5.27
C GLU A 90 12.84 -19.62 -5.29
N CYS A 91 12.63 -18.37 -5.72
CA CYS A 91 13.69 -17.40 -5.94
C CYS A 91 14.43 -17.11 -4.63
N SER A 92 15.75 -17.28 -4.61
CA SER A 92 16.59 -17.03 -3.43
C SER A 92 16.55 -15.56 -2.98
N PHE A 93 16.18 -14.63 -3.87
CA PHE A 93 15.98 -13.22 -3.56
C PHE A 93 14.59 -12.89 -3.00
N ARG A 94 13.66 -13.86 -2.93
CA ARG A 94 12.33 -13.69 -2.34
C ARG A 94 12.38 -13.37 -0.84
N PHE A 95 13.38 -13.87 -0.11
CA PHE A 95 13.45 -13.82 1.36
C PHE A 95 14.57 -12.97 1.96
N LYS A 96 15.41 -12.31 1.14
CA LYS A 96 16.43 -11.41 1.67
C LYS A 96 15.81 -10.05 2.03
N ARG A 97 15.26 -9.92 3.24
CA ARG A 97 15.21 -8.62 3.92
C ARG A 97 16.65 -8.19 4.17
N SER A 98 17.01 -7.01 3.69
CA SER A 98 18.33 -6.40 3.90
C SER A 98 18.67 -6.44 5.39
N LYS A 99 19.69 -7.20 5.78
CA LYS A 99 20.36 -6.96 7.06
C LYS A 99 21.04 -5.60 6.92
N VAL A 100 20.50 -4.58 7.58
CA VAL A 100 21.18 -3.30 7.73
C VAL A 100 22.33 -3.55 8.70
N THR A 101 23.56 -3.52 8.20
CA THR A 101 24.77 -3.42 9.01
C THR A 101 24.95 -1.96 9.42
N GLU A 102 25.01 -1.72 10.73
CA GLU A 102 25.32 -0.43 11.34
C GLU A 102 26.82 -0.13 11.15
N GLU A 103 27.15 1.00 10.51
CA GLU A 103 28.42 1.69 10.75
C GLU A 103 28.19 3.22 10.79
N PRO A 104 28.88 3.97 11.68
CA PRO A 104 28.67 5.39 11.91
C PRO A 104 29.67 6.24 11.13
N MET A 105 29.28 7.43 10.63
CA MET A 105 30.24 8.42 10.15
C MET A 105 29.83 9.88 10.43
N TYR A 106 30.87 10.66 10.75
CA TYR A 106 30.95 11.96 11.42
C TYR A 106 30.39 13.19 10.68
N GLU A 107 30.09 14.21 11.47
CA GLU A 107 29.82 15.62 11.09
C GLU A 107 31.06 16.32 10.53
N ASP A 108 30.87 17.22 9.56
CA ASP A 108 31.68 18.44 9.44
C ASP A 108 30.88 19.61 8.85
N LEU A 109 31.00 20.75 9.53
CA LEU A 109 30.42 22.07 9.28
C LEU A 109 31.21 22.86 8.21
N LEU A 110 30.56 23.61 7.32
CA LEU A 110 31.11 24.87 6.78
C LEU A 110 30.01 25.88 6.38
N PHE A 111 30.27 27.15 6.73
CA PHE A 111 29.47 28.37 6.54
C PHE A 111 29.72 29.03 5.16
N TYR A 112 28.75 29.76 4.59
CA TYR A 112 28.99 31.01 3.83
C TYR A 112 27.73 31.88 3.69
N ASP A 113 27.96 33.20 3.60
CA ASP A 113 27.05 34.31 3.86
C ASP A 113 26.81 35.20 2.61
N ASN A 114 25.58 35.75 2.53
CA ASN A 114 25.04 36.98 1.92
C ASN A 114 25.33 37.51 0.48
N GLY A 115 24.25 38.05 -0.13
CA GLY A 115 24.29 39.02 -1.25
C GLY A 115 22.90 39.53 -1.73
N ASP A 116 22.64 40.83 -1.57
CA ASP A 116 21.40 41.62 -1.82
C ASP A 116 21.12 42.05 -3.30
N TYR A 117 19.85 42.42 -3.64
CA TYR A 117 19.38 43.76 -4.16
C TYR A 117 18.05 43.81 -5.00
N ILE A 118 17.03 44.51 -4.43
CA ILE A 118 16.15 45.64 -4.90
C ILE A 118 15.19 45.65 -6.15
N ASN A 119 13.90 45.93 -5.83
CA ASN A 119 12.75 46.73 -6.37
C ASN A 119 12.50 47.15 -7.86
N SER A 120 11.23 47.05 -8.30
CA SER A 120 10.21 48.15 -8.48
C SER A 120 9.22 47.98 -9.67
N GLY A 121 8.00 48.53 -9.58
CA GLY A 121 7.19 48.99 -10.75
C GLY A 121 5.69 48.61 -10.84
N GLU A 122 4.79 49.61 -11.01
CA GLU A 122 3.31 49.56 -10.87
C GLU A 122 2.47 49.39 -12.18
N SER A 123 1.22 48.91 -11.97
CA SER A 123 -0.09 49.04 -12.67
C SER A 123 -0.27 49.36 -14.17
N THR A 124 -1.20 48.63 -14.82
CA THR A 124 -2.54 49.12 -15.29
C THR A 124 -3.39 47.97 -15.86
N ASN A 125 -4.72 48.14 -15.82
CA ASN A 125 -5.78 47.16 -16.13
C ASN A 125 -6.07 47.04 -17.64
N THR A 126 -6.36 45.82 -18.10
CA THR A 126 -7.40 45.54 -19.10
C THR A 126 -7.85 44.09 -18.94
N GLU A 127 -9.17 43.90 -18.86
CA GLU A 127 -9.83 42.60 -18.79
C GLU A 127 -9.64 41.84 -20.10
N ASN A 128 -9.01 40.67 -20.03
CA ASN A 128 -9.09 39.60 -21.02
C ASN A 128 -8.80 38.27 -20.31
N TYR A 129 -9.69 37.30 -20.44
CA TYR A 129 -9.51 35.95 -19.91
C TYR A 129 -8.51 35.19 -20.78
N ASP A 130 -7.23 35.45 -20.56
CA ASP A 130 -6.13 34.66 -21.13
C ASP A 130 -5.59 33.65 -20.12
N TYR A 131 -5.62 32.37 -20.49
CA TYR A 131 -4.86 31.31 -19.84
C TYR A 131 -3.37 31.66 -19.92
N CYS A 132 -2.71 31.94 -18.79
CA CYS A 132 -1.29 32.29 -18.81
C CYS A 132 -0.41 31.04 -19.02
N ASN A 133 0.40 31.10 -20.07
CA ASN A 133 1.31 30.05 -20.52
C ASN A 133 2.43 29.76 -19.51
N ASN A 134 2.80 28.47 -19.44
CA ASN A 134 3.99 27.95 -18.76
C ASN A 134 5.23 28.77 -19.11
N SER A 135 5.75 29.56 -18.18
CA SER A 135 7.03 30.25 -18.36
C SER A 135 8.16 29.27 -18.03
N GLN A 136 8.92 28.84 -19.04
CA GLN A 136 10.14 28.07 -18.84
C GLN A 136 11.29 29.02 -18.50
N LEU A 137 11.81 28.92 -17.27
CA LEU A 137 13.09 29.55 -16.92
C LEU A 137 14.21 28.56 -17.20
N LYS A 138 15.19 29.00 -17.99
CA LYS A 138 16.37 28.22 -18.36
C LYS A 138 17.59 28.81 -17.65
N PHE A 139 18.30 28.00 -16.88
CA PHE A 139 19.55 28.39 -16.21
C PHE A 139 20.73 27.66 -16.85
N VAL A 140 21.87 28.34 -16.96
CA VAL A 140 23.14 27.75 -17.41
C VAL A 140 24.15 27.91 -16.26
N ILE A 141 24.68 26.79 -15.76
CA ILE A 141 25.63 26.76 -14.65
C ILE A 141 27.03 26.58 -15.25
N SER A 142 27.96 27.48 -14.93
CA SER A 142 29.22 27.61 -15.68
C SER A 142 30.52 27.27 -14.95
N ASP A 143 30.55 26.67 -13.73
CA ASP A 143 31.82 26.12 -13.22
C ASP A 143 31.74 25.04 -12.12
N ILE A 144 32.87 24.33 -11.91
CA ILE A 144 32.99 22.97 -11.36
C ILE A 144 33.28 22.95 -9.83
N ALA A 145 32.48 22.13 -9.14
CA ALA A 145 32.60 21.64 -7.76
C ALA A 145 32.21 22.62 -6.62
N GLN A 146 30.91 22.67 -6.30
CA GLN A 146 30.33 22.79 -4.94
C GLN A 146 28.78 22.80 -5.01
N ASN A 147 28.10 22.63 -3.86
CA ASN A 147 26.63 22.61 -3.71
C ASN A 147 25.95 23.70 -4.55
N VAL A 148 24.99 23.30 -5.39
CA VAL A 148 24.29 24.24 -6.27
C VAL A 148 23.03 24.74 -5.57
N ASN A 149 22.92 26.04 -5.37
CA ASN A 149 21.71 26.69 -4.88
C ASN A 149 20.98 27.32 -6.09
N VAL A 150 19.74 26.90 -6.36
CA VAL A 150 18.93 27.47 -7.45
C VAL A 150 17.79 28.26 -6.84
N GLU A 151 17.82 29.58 -7.04
CA GLU A 151 16.77 30.48 -6.57
C GLU A 151 15.79 30.82 -7.71
N SER A 152 14.50 30.86 -7.42
CA SER A 152 13.47 31.29 -8.36
C SER A 152 12.40 32.10 -7.64
N ASN A 153 12.17 33.33 -8.11
CA ASN A 153 11.18 34.24 -7.55
C ASN A 153 9.92 34.21 -8.41
N PHE A 154 8.77 33.89 -7.81
CA PHE A 154 7.47 33.93 -8.48
C PHE A 154 6.61 35.07 -7.91
N LEU A 155 6.08 35.90 -8.80
CA LEU A 155 5.16 36.99 -8.46
C LEU A 155 3.72 36.52 -8.71
N LEU A 156 2.98 36.20 -7.65
CA LEU A 156 1.59 35.79 -7.73
C LEU A 156 0.69 37.03 -7.62
N LYS A 157 -0.07 37.34 -8.67
CA LYS A 157 -1.09 38.40 -8.61
C LYS A 157 -2.33 37.86 -7.88
N TYR A 158 -2.70 38.54 -6.80
CA TYR A 158 -3.89 38.24 -5.98
C TYR A 158 -5.17 38.30 -6.83
N ASN A 159 -5.96 37.22 -6.84
CA ASN A 159 -7.26 37.20 -7.49
C ASN A 159 -8.35 37.46 -6.43
N ARG A 160 -9.04 38.60 -6.52
CA ARG A 160 -9.95 39.12 -5.47
C ARG A 160 -11.25 38.31 -5.27
N VAL A 161 -11.48 37.25 -6.05
CA VAL A 161 -12.81 36.63 -6.17
C VAL A 161 -12.98 35.36 -5.30
N SER A 162 -11.90 34.73 -4.83
CA SER A 162 -12.03 33.54 -3.97
C SER A 162 -11.20 33.69 -2.69
N ASN A 163 -11.88 33.67 -1.53
CA ASN A 163 -11.27 33.54 -0.21
C ASN A 163 -10.77 32.11 0.05
N THR A 164 -10.39 31.38 -0.99
CA THR A 164 -9.95 29.98 -0.88
C THR A 164 -8.43 29.89 -1.04
N PRO A 165 -7.72 29.16 -0.18
CA PRO A 165 -6.27 29.01 -0.28
C PRO A 165 -5.91 28.30 -1.58
N ALA A 166 -5.04 28.93 -2.39
CA ALA A 166 -4.51 28.34 -3.61
C ALA A 166 -3.37 27.36 -3.26
N LEU A 167 -3.42 26.15 -3.82
CA LEU A 167 -2.37 25.16 -3.65
C LEU A 167 -1.30 25.36 -4.73
N LEU A 168 -0.08 25.76 -4.34
CA LEU A 168 1.05 25.88 -5.25
C LEU A 168 1.77 24.54 -5.37
N LYS A 169 1.68 23.88 -6.54
CA LYS A 169 2.49 22.69 -6.84
C LYS A 169 3.65 23.11 -7.72
N TYR A 170 4.88 22.94 -7.24
CA TYR A 170 6.07 23.13 -8.06
C TYR A 170 6.70 21.77 -8.35
N ASN A 171 7.06 21.54 -9.61
CA ASN A 171 7.81 20.38 -10.05
C ASN A 171 9.12 20.86 -10.65
N MET A 172 10.23 20.53 -10.00
CA MET A 172 11.56 20.81 -10.53
C MET A 172 12.14 19.56 -11.18
N HIS A 173 12.62 19.72 -12.41
CA HIS A 173 13.26 18.70 -13.22
C HIS A 173 14.72 19.07 -13.42
N ILE A 174 15.62 18.30 -12.83
CA ILE A 174 17.06 18.40 -13.09
C ILE A 174 17.43 17.24 -14.03
N VAL A 175 17.85 17.54 -15.25
CA VAL A 175 18.16 16.49 -16.23
C VAL A 175 19.66 16.29 -16.33
N GLY A 176 20.08 15.10 -15.91
CA GLY A 176 21.45 14.64 -16.05
C GLY A 176 21.72 13.69 -17.20
N LYS A 177 22.97 13.64 -17.68
CA LYS A 177 23.44 12.71 -18.74
C LYS A 177 23.12 11.22 -18.47
N SER A 178 22.85 10.85 -17.22
CA SER A 178 22.50 9.49 -16.79
C SER A 178 21.05 9.33 -16.29
N GLY A 179 20.19 10.35 -16.41
CA GLY A 179 18.76 10.24 -16.10
C GLY A 179 18.43 10.05 -14.62
N ILE A 180 19.17 10.71 -13.72
CA ILE A 180 18.84 10.76 -12.29
C ILE A 180 17.62 11.68 -12.11
N PHE A 181 16.60 11.19 -11.38
CA PHE A 181 15.40 11.95 -11.04
C PHE A 181 15.39 12.22 -9.53
N LEU A 182 15.33 13.49 -9.15
CA LEU A 182 15.04 13.88 -7.77
C LEU A 182 13.60 14.41 -7.74
N HIS A 183 12.73 13.81 -6.92
CA HIS A 183 11.34 14.22 -6.76
C HIS A 183 11.20 14.85 -5.38
N LEU A 184 10.94 16.17 -5.31
CA LEU A 184 10.68 16.87 -4.05
C LEU A 184 9.19 17.20 -3.92
N THR A 185 8.70 17.23 -2.69
CA THR A 185 7.28 17.19 -2.33
C THR A 185 6.62 18.56 -2.15
N ASN A 186 5.29 18.57 -2.34
CA ASN A 186 4.38 19.73 -2.34
C ASN A 186 4.40 20.55 -1.03
N LYS A 187 4.20 21.87 -1.14
CA LYS A 187 4.00 22.76 0.01
C LYS A 187 2.67 23.50 -0.10
N GLN A 188 1.87 23.47 0.96
CA GLN A 188 0.62 24.22 1.06
C GLN A 188 0.91 25.60 1.70
N LEU A 189 0.37 26.67 1.13
CA LEU A 189 0.50 28.02 1.65
C LEU A 189 -0.85 28.46 2.22
N THR A 190 -0.86 28.89 3.48
CA THR A 190 -2.11 29.10 4.22
C THR A 190 -2.53 30.57 4.37
N ASP A 191 -1.69 31.56 4.11
CA ASP A 191 -2.09 32.98 4.06
C ASP A 191 -1.11 33.80 3.20
N TYR A 192 -1.60 34.80 2.45
CA TYR A 192 -0.79 35.65 1.57
C TYR A 192 -0.96 37.13 1.95
N GLU A 193 0.13 37.79 2.38
CA GLU A 193 0.33 39.21 2.14
C GLU A 193 1.40 39.39 1.06
N LYS A 194 1.27 40.44 0.24
CA LYS A 194 2.12 40.78 -0.90
C LYS A 194 3.61 40.73 -0.53
N SER A 195 4.23 39.57 -0.70
CA SER A 195 5.66 39.38 -0.55
C SER A 195 6.12 38.30 -1.52
N PRO A 196 7.28 38.47 -2.19
CA PRO A 196 7.85 37.43 -3.02
C PRO A 196 8.10 36.18 -2.18
N ILE A 197 7.57 35.04 -2.62
CA ILE A 197 7.77 33.76 -1.93
C ILE A 197 9.11 33.21 -2.37
N LYS A 198 10.07 33.17 -1.44
CA LYS A 198 11.37 32.54 -1.64
C LYS A 198 11.23 31.02 -1.43
N ILE A 199 11.60 30.24 -2.44
CA ILE A 199 11.72 28.79 -2.34
C ILE A 199 13.19 28.45 -2.54
N THR A 200 13.83 27.93 -1.49
CA THR A 200 15.23 27.49 -1.50
C THR A 200 15.26 25.96 -1.49
N ILE A 201 16.09 25.36 -2.34
CA ILE A 201 16.29 23.91 -2.40
C ILE A 201 17.77 23.63 -2.22
N GLU A 202 18.09 22.86 -1.17
CA GLU A 202 19.44 22.39 -0.91
C GLU A 202 19.57 20.91 -1.30
N GLY A 203 20.59 20.58 -2.08
CA GLY A 203 20.89 19.20 -2.44
C GLY A 203 22.29 19.05 -3.06
N ALA A 204 22.93 17.90 -2.80
CA ALA A 204 24.21 17.54 -3.40
C ALA A 204 23.99 16.82 -4.75
N ILE A 205 24.55 17.36 -5.83
CA ILE A 205 24.43 16.80 -7.18
C ILE A 205 25.84 16.49 -7.71
N SER A 206 26.05 15.26 -8.19
CA SER A 206 27.31 14.89 -8.86
C SER A 206 27.34 15.41 -10.30
N LEU A 207 28.32 16.26 -10.59
CA LEU A 207 28.33 17.18 -11.74
C LEU A 207 28.80 16.58 -13.08
N LEU A 208 29.10 15.28 -13.18
CA LEU A 208 29.49 14.66 -14.46
C LEU A 208 28.31 14.51 -15.45
N SER A 209 27.11 14.91 -15.05
CA SER A 209 25.89 14.61 -15.76
C SER A 209 24.81 15.63 -15.46
N VAL A 210 24.92 16.89 -15.90
CA VAL A 210 23.79 17.82 -15.96
C VAL A 210 23.92 18.66 -17.23
N GLN A 211 22.82 18.86 -17.97
CA GLN A 211 22.83 19.62 -19.22
C GLN A 211 21.77 20.73 -19.25
N ASP A 212 20.61 20.55 -18.62
CA ASP A 212 19.58 21.58 -18.47
C ASP A 212 18.75 21.34 -17.19
N ILE A 213 18.19 22.42 -16.63
CA ILE A 213 17.24 22.38 -15.50
C ILE A 213 15.95 23.06 -15.93
N PHE A 214 14.82 22.42 -15.67
CA PHE A 214 13.48 22.93 -15.96
C PHE A 214 12.63 22.95 -14.69
N SER A 215 11.80 23.98 -14.53
CA SER A 215 10.83 24.07 -13.45
C SER A 215 9.45 24.35 -14.04
N ASN A 216 8.46 23.53 -13.68
CA ASN A 216 7.05 23.76 -14.01
C ASN A 216 6.25 23.95 -12.72
N VAL A 217 5.55 25.08 -12.62
CA VAL A 217 4.67 25.39 -11.49
C VAL A 217 3.22 25.35 -11.97
N THR A 218 2.36 24.63 -11.25
CA THR A 218 0.93 24.54 -11.56
C THR A 218 0.12 24.90 -10.32
N ILE A 219 -0.88 25.76 -10.50
CA ILE A 219 -1.75 26.26 -9.43
C ILE A 219 -3.15 25.73 -9.67
N SER A 220 -3.77 25.11 -8.66
CA SER A 220 -5.12 24.56 -8.76
C SER A 220 -5.93 24.85 -7.49
N ASP A 221 -7.21 25.19 -7.67
CA ASP A 221 -8.14 25.49 -6.57
C ASP A 221 -8.59 24.23 -5.81
N TYR A 222 -8.74 24.37 -4.49
CA TYR A 222 -9.11 23.29 -3.57
C TYR A 222 -10.62 23.28 -3.29
N ALA A 223 -11.35 22.26 -3.77
CA ALA A 223 -12.76 22.06 -3.43
C ALA A 223 -12.92 21.36 -2.07
N SER A 224 -13.61 22.00 -1.11
CA SER A 224 -13.84 21.46 0.25
C SER A 224 -14.86 20.31 0.31
N PRO A 225 -14.78 19.40 1.31
CA PRO A 225 -15.85 18.45 1.62
C PRO A 225 -17.06 19.14 2.26
N ARG A 226 -18.28 18.75 1.88
CA ARG A 226 -19.54 19.30 2.42
C ARG A 226 -19.65 19.12 3.93
N ARG A 227 -20.00 20.21 4.64
CA ARG A 227 -20.35 20.22 6.07
C ARG A 227 -21.62 19.39 6.31
N VAL A 228 -21.53 18.39 7.19
CA VAL A 228 -22.72 17.75 7.78
C VAL A 228 -23.32 18.73 8.79
N SER A 229 -24.59 19.06 8.59
CA SER A 229 -25.38 19.90 9.49
C SER A 229 -25.52 19.25 10.86
N SER A 230 -25.35 20.07 11.89
CA SER A 230 -25.56 19.76 13.30
C SER A 230 -26.96 19.20 13.55
N ASN A 231 -27.03 17.95 14.04
CA ASN A 231 -27.96 17.46 15.06
C ASN A 231 -27.70 15.96 15.29
N ALA A 232 -26.57 15.65 15.93
CA ALA A 232 -26.33 14.36 16.56
C ALA A 232 -25.65 14.61 17.90
N THR A 233 -26.30 14.12 18.94
CA THR A 233 -25.96 14.31 20.35
C THR A 233 -24.52 13.87 20.66
N ASN A 234 -23.83 14.73 21.41
CA ASN A 234 -22.50 14.53 21.97
C ASN A 234 -22.31 13.13 22.56
N LYS A 235 -21.61 12.25 21.85
CA LYS A 235 -20.96 11.08 22.44
C LYS A 235 -19.53 10.96 21.90
N THR A 236 -18.58 11.09 22.83
CA THR A 236 -17.19 10.58 22.80
C THR A 236 -16.11 11.36 22.02
N CYS A 237 -15.96 12.66 22.26
CA CYS A 237 -14.72 13.39 21.88
C CYS A 237 -13.67 13.46 23.02
N THR A 238 -13.88 12.75 24.15
CA THR A 238 -13.04 12.85 25.35
C THR A 238 -11.70 12.15 25.26
N ASN A 239 -11.51 11.27 24.27
CA ASN A 239 -10.33 10.38 24.25
C ASN A 239 -9.15 10.96 23.46
N TYR A 240 -9.37 11.96 22.59
CA TYR A 240 -8.28 12.54 21.82
C TYR A 240 -7.35 13.35 22.73
N PRO A 241 -6.04 13.37 22.49
CA PRO A 241 -5.15 14.23 23.26
C PRO A 241 -5.42 15.69 22.93
N LYS A 242 -5.12 16.54 23.91
CA LYS A 242 -5.23 17.99 23.76
C LYS A 242 -3.87 18.58 23.38
N CYS A 243 -3.92 19.60 22.54
CA CYS A 243 -2.77 20.43 22.21
C CYS A 243 -2.37 21.23 23.45
N VAL A 244 -1.10 21.20 23.84
CA VAL A 244 -0.62 21.96 25.01
C VAL A 244 -0.70 23.48 24.83
N LYS A 245 -0.81 23.97 23.59
CA LYS A 245 -0.89 25.41 23.28
C LYS A 245 -2.32 25.95 23.28
N CYS A 246 -3.22 25.33 22.51
CA CYS A 246 -4.61 25.81 22.36
C CYS A 246 -5.62 25.06 23.23
N ASN A 247 -5.20 23.99 23.92
CA ASN A 247 -6.05 23.08 24.70
C ASN A 247 -7.17 22.38 23.89
N GLY A 248 -7.16 22.53 22.56
CA GLY A 248 -8.07 21.87 21.63
C GLY A 248 -7.66 20.42 21.37
N PHE A 249 -8.65 19.56 21.06
CA PHE A 249 -8.41 18.18 20.67
C PHE A 249 -7.66 18.10 19.33
N VAL A 250 -6.65 17.24 19.25
CA VAL A 250 -5.85 17.06 18.03
C VAL A 250 -6.27 15.77 17.33
N GLN A 251 -6.95 15.89 16.19
CA GLN A 251 -7.55 14.76 15.47
C GLN A 251 -6.74 14.27 14.26
N ASN A 252 -5.93 15.15 13.66
CA ASN A 252 -5.22 14.87 12.41
C ASN A 252 -3.71 14.78 12.67
N GLU A 253 -2.97 15.81 12.25
CA GLU A 253 -1.53 15.89 12.41
C GLU A 253 -1.18 16.29 13.84
N ILE A 254 -0.57 15.35 14.55
CA ILE A 254 -0.09 15.56 15.90
C ILE A 254 1.42 15.58 15.87
N TYR A 255 1.98 16.72 16.28
CA TYR A 255 3.40 16.91 16.49
C TYR A 255 3.70 16.76 17.97
N HIS A 256 4.88 16.24 18.31
CA HIS A 256 5.29 16.07 19.70
C HIS A 256 6.71 16.59 19.89
N CYS A 257 7.00 17.14 21.05
CA CYS A 257 8.38 17.40 21.43
C CYS A 257 9.07 16.13 21.94
N THR A 258 10.37 16.21 22.18
CA THR A 258 11.18 15.11 22.76
C THR A 258 10.63 14.57 24.09
N PHE A 259 9.91 15.41 24.84
CA PHE A 259 9.27 15.04 26.10
C PHE A 259 7.79 14.60 25.97
N GLY A 260 7.26 14.48 24.74
CA GLY A 260 5.93 13.92 24.49
C GLY A 260 4.75 14.88 24.60
N HIS A 261 4.97 16.20 24.71
CA HIS A 261 3.88 17.18 24.68
C HIS A 261 3.29 17.31 23.27
N ASN A 262 1.98 17.08 23.15
CA ASN A 262 1.26 17.11 21.87
C ASN A 262 0.92 18.53 21.41
N VAL A 263 1.12 18.80 20.13
CA VAL A 263 0.86 20.08 19.47
C VAL A 263 0.15 19.85 18.15
N CYS A 264 -0.94 20.58 17.88
CA CYS A 264 -1.64 20.50 16.60
C CYS A 264 -0.90 21.28 15.50
N ASN A 265 -1.19 20.98 14.23
CA ASN A 265 -0.55 21.62 13.08
C ASN A 265 -0.57 23.16 13.13
N THR A 266 -1.71 23.76 13.48
CA THR A 266 -1.86 25.22 13.57
C THR A 266 -1.11 25.85 14.74
N CYS A 267 -0.76 25.05 15.75
CA CYS A 267 -0.04 25.50 16.94
C CYS A 267 1.46 25.18 16.89
N LYS A 268 1.91 24.46 15.86
CA LYS A 268 3.29 23.99 15.74
C LYS A 268 4.25 25.17 15.68
N LEU A 269 5.20 25.19 16.61
CA LEU A 269 6.35 26.09 16.64
C LEU A 269 7.63 25.25 16.49
N SER A 270 8.79 25.89 16.41
CA SER A 270 10.08 25.18 16.50
C SER A 270 10.23 24.46 17.85
N ASN A 271 9.82 25.12 18.94
CA ASN A 271 10.00 24.65 20.31
C ASN A 271 8.67 24.53 21.06
N CYS A 272 8.61 23.58 21.99
CA CYS A 272 7.47 23.36 22.87
C CYS A 272 7.27 24.52 23.83
N THR A 273 6.03 24.98 24.00
CA THR A 273 5.70 26.07 24.93
C THR A 273 5.78 25.68 26.41
N VAL A 274 5.80 24.37 26.71
CA VAL A 274 5.84 23.86 28.09
C VAL A 274 7.28 23.57 28.53
N CYS A 275 8.07 22.90 27.70
CA CYS A 275 9.40 22.40 28.06
C CYS A 275 10.53 22.90 27.15
N THR A 276 10.25 23.90 26.30
CA THR A 276 11.20 24.56 25.37
C THR A 276 11.93 23.66 24.37
N SER A 277 11.65 22.35 24.38
CA SER A 277 12.33 21.37 23.54
C SER A 277 11.84 21.38 22.10
N PRO A 278 12.69 20.99 21.13
CA PRO A 278 12.31 20.95 19.73
C PRO A 278 11.08 20.07 19.50
N ILE A 279 10.16 20.54 18.65
CA ILE A 279 8.98 19.79 18.19
C ILE A 279 9.35 19.01 16.93
N SER A 280 8.88 17.76 16.82
CA SER A 280 9.11 16.92 15.65
C SER A 280 8.66 17.61 14.36
N SER A 281 9.49 17.52 13.32
CA SER A 281 9.09 18.00 11.99
C SER A 281 8.04 17.10 11.36
N VAL A 282 8.07 15.81 11.68
CA VAL A 282 7.19 14.76 11.14
C VAL A 282 5.97 14.57 12.05
N PRO A 283 4.75 14.68 11.52
CA PRO A 283 3.53 14.41 12.27
C PRO A 283 3.29 12.91 12.43
N ARG A 284 2.57 12.56 13.49
CA ARG A 284 1.97 11.25 13.68
C ARG A 284 0.45 11.39 13.77
N TYR A 285 -0.24 10.28 13.58
CA TYR A 285 -1.68 10.21 13.42
C TYR A 285 -2.23 9.08 14.27
N TYR A 286 -3.38 9.31 14.91
CA TYR A 286 -4.15 8.21 15.48
C TYR A 286 -4.83 7.39 14.38
N CYS A 287 -5.07 6.13 14.69
CA CYS A 287 -5.97 5.30 13.90
C CYS A 287 -7.33 5.99 13.73
N GLN A 288 -7.93 5.90 12.53
CA GLN A 288 -9.30 6.38 12.30
C GLN A 288 -10.33 5.68 13.21
N ASN A 289 -10.02 4.48 13.68
CA ASN A 289 -10.82 3.73 14.65
C ASN A 289 -10.45 4.05 16.11
N PHE A 290 -9.75 5.15 16.40
CA PHE A 290 -9.38 5.56 17.76
C PHE A 290 -10.60 5.79 18.65
N ALA A 291 -11.66 6.40 18.11
CA ALA A 291 -12.94 6.56 18.82
C ALA A 291 -13.60 5.21 19.16
N LYS A 292 -13.25 4.13 18.45
CA LYS A 292 -13.71 2.76 18.72
C LYS A 292 -12.81 2.01 19.70
N GLY A 293 -11.73 2.63 20.18
CA GLY A 293 -10.81 2.06 21.17
C GLY A 293 -9.41 1.73 20.64
N CYS A 294 -9.11 1.96 19.36
CA CYS A 294 -7.76 1.68 18.83
C CYS A 294 -6.73 2.68 19.38
N PRO A 295 -5.75 2.28 20.20
CA PRO A 295 -4.78 3.23 20.78
C PRO A 295 -3.63 3.57 19.84
N VAL A 296 -3.60 2.99 18.63
CA VAL A 296 -2.45 3.04 17.74
C VAL A 296 -2.21 4.46 17.22
N TYR A 297 -0.94 4.86 17.31
CA TYR A 297 -0.44 6.18 16.95
C TYR A 297 0.86 6.03 16.14
N LEU A 298 0.80 6.39 14.85
CA LEU A 298 1.82 6.01 13.86
C LEU A 298 2.12 7.14 12.88
N LEU A 299 3.18 6.97 12.08
CA LEU A 299 3.42 7.79 10.89
C LEU A 299 2.38 7.51 9.81
N HIS A 300 2.22 8.44 8.86
CA HIS A 300 1.23 8.30 7.78
C HIS A 300 1.43 7.01 6.96
N THR A 301 2.68 6.66 6.65
CA THR A 301 3.03 5.46 5.87
C THR A 301 2.58 4.17 6.56
N ASP A 302 2.78 4.11 7.87
CA ASP A 302 2.45 2.93 8.69
C ASP A 302 0.96 2.87 9.03
N LEU A 303 0.30 4.04 9.10
CA LEU A 303 -1.14 4.13 9.35
C LEU A 303 -1.94 3.38 8.29
N TYR A 304 -1.56 3.48 7.01
CA TYR A 304 -2.23 2.75 5.94
C TYR A 304 -2.14 1.23 6.12
N LEU A 305 -0.98 0.71 6.52
CA LEU A 305 -0.80 -0.70 6.82
C LEU A 305 -1.61 -1.11 8.05
N HIS A 306 -1.57 -0.32 9.11
CA HIS A 306 -2.36 -0.57 10.31
C HIS A 306 -3.87 -0.60 10.03
N LEU A 307 -4.41 0.32 9.20
CA LEU A 307 -5.84 0.37 8.90
C LEU A 307 -6.34 -0.91 8.21
N LYS A 308 -5.47 -1.60 7.45
CA LYS A 308 -5.82 -2.92 6.88
C LYS A 308 -6.01 -3.97 7.98
N ASP A 309 -5.14 -3.96 8.98
CA ASP A 309 -5.08 -4.97 10.03
C ASP A 309 -5.73 -4.54 11.36
N CYS A 310 -6.38 -3.38 11.40
CA CYS A 310 -6.94 -2.81 12.61
C CYS A 310 -8.13 -3.66 13.10
N GLU A 311 -8.01 -4.21 14.31
CA GLU A 311 -9.04 -5.02 14.97
C GLU A 311 -10.28 -4.20 15.37
N PHE A 312 -10.15 -2.88 15.45
CA PHE A 312 -11.26 -1.94 15.68
C PHE A 312 -11.90 -1.45 14.37
N GLY A 313 -11.47 -2.00 13.23
CA GLY A 313 -12.05 -1.71 11.92
C GLY A 313 -13.47 -2.26 11.78
N THR A 314 -14.16 -1.81 10.75
CA THR A 314 -15.43 -2.43 10.34
C THR A 314 -15.14 -3.75 9.61
N PHE A 315 -15.92 -4.79 9.90
CA PHE A 315 -15.80 -6.11 9.31
C PHE A 315 -16.99 -6.39 8.40
N SER A 316 -16.73 -6.73 7.14
CA SER A 316 -17.75 -7.27 6.24
C SER A 316 -17.98 -8.76 6.53
N CYS A 317 -19.22 -9.23 6.33
CA CYS A 317 -19.53 -10.64 6.47
C CYS A 317 -18.64 -11.50 5.54
N PRO A 318 -17.93 -12.52 6.08
CA PRO A 318 -17.01 -13.34 5.30
C PRO A 318 -17.68 -14.31 4.32
N VAL A 319 -19.01 -14.50 4.39
CA VAL A 319 -19.73 -15.50 3.59
C VAL A 319 -19.91 -15.04 2.14
N GLY A 320 -20.06 -13.73 1.88
CA GLY A 320 -20.06 -13.13 0.53
C GLY A 320 -21.26 -13.48 -0.37
N ASN A 321 -21.93 -14.61 -0.18
CA ASN A 321 -23.07 -15.06 -0.98
C ASN A 321 -24.37 -14.36 -0.55
N GLY A 322 -24.56 -13.11 -0.96
CA GLY A 322 -25.81 -12.35 -0.72
C GLY A 322 -25.96 -11.81 0.71
N CYS A 323 -24.87 -11.78 1.48
CA CYS A 323 -24.84 -11.20 2.81
C CYS A 323 -23.87 -10.02 2.86
N ASP A 324 -24.42 -8.82 2.65
CA ASP A 324 -23.66 -7.56 2.63
C ASP A 324 -23.61 -6.87 3.99
N GLU A 325 -23.93 -7.59 5.07
CA GLU A 325 -23.91 -7.02 6.41
C GLU A 325 -22.49 -6.73 6.87
N THR A 326 -22.34 -5.57 7.49
CA THR A 326 -21.09 -5.11 8.09
C THR A 326 -21.26 -4.95 9.59
N SER A 327 -20.26 -5.35 10.35
CA SER A 327 -20.23 -5.24 11.80
C SER A 327 -19.13 -4.29 12.25
N GLU A 328 -19.44 -3.45 13.23
CA GLU A 328 -18.49 -2.46 13.77
C GLU A 328 -17.40 -3.09 14.65
N THR A 329 -17.66 -4.29 15.19
CA THR A 329 -16.77 -5.03 16.07
C THR A 329 -16.79 -6.52 15.71
N LEU A 330 -15.74 -7.23 16.11
CA LEU A 330 -15.66 -8.68 15.92
C LEU A 330 -16.77 -9.42 16.66
N GLU A 331 -17.17 -8.96 17.85
CA GLU A 331 -18.25 -9.56 18.64
C GLU A 331 -19.62 -9.42 17.96
N LYS A 332 -19.93 -8.24 17.41
CA LYS A 332 -21.15 -8.06 16.58
C LYS A 332 -21.11 -8.94 15.33
N LEU A 333 -19.93 -9.17 14.76
CA LEU A 333 -19.77 -10.09 13.62
C LEU A 333 -20.05 -11.54 14.03
N LYS A 334 -19.56 -11.98 15.20
CA LYS A 334 -19.86 -13.32 15.73
C LYS A 334 -21.35 -13.52 15.94
N GLU A 335 -22.02 -12.53 16.53
CA GLU A 335 -23.48 -12.55 16.72
C GLU A 335 -24.22 -12.66 15.38
N HIS A 336 -23.87 -11.80 14.41
CA HIS A 336 -24.41 -11.85 13.06
C HIS A 336 -24.25 -13.25 12.43
N LEU A 337 -23.03 -13.81 12.50
CA LEU A 337 -22.69 -15.10 11.93
C LEU A 337 -23.47 -16.25 12.58
N THR A 338 -23.59 -16.24 13.90
CA THR A 338 -24.33 -17.27 14.66
C THR A 338 -25.82 -17.24 14.34
N ASN A 339 -26.38 -16.04 14.12
CA ASN A 339 -27.81 -15.87 13.89
C ASN A 339 -28.24 -16.13 12.44
N LYS A 340 -27.36 -15.89 11.45
CA LYS A 340 -27.73 -15.89 10.03
C LYS A 340 -27.01 -16.94 9.18
N HIS A 341 -25.95 -17.55 9.70
CA HIS A 341 -25.12 -18.48 8.94
C HIS A 341 -24.89 -19.77 9.70
N PHE A 342 -24.59 -20.84 8.96
CA PHE A 342 -24.18 -22.09 9.57
C PHE A 342 -22.70 -22.02 9.98
N ILE A 343 -22.44 -22.17 11.27
CA ILE A 343 -21.10 -22.07 11.86
C ILE A 343 -20.72 -23.40 12.50
N THR A 344 -19.46 -23.82 12.33
CA THR A 344 -18.92 -24.97 13.05
C THR A 344 -18.15 -24.54 14.29
N GLU A 345 -18.65 -24.88 15.47
CA GLU A 345 -18.00 -24.60 16.76
C GLU A 345 -17.07 -25.74 17.19
N ALA A 346 -15.96 -25.90 16.48
CA ALA A 346 -14.94 -26.90 16.82
C ALA A 346 -13.57 -26.45 16.31
N ASN A 347 -12.50 -26.88 16.99
CA ASN A 347 -11.14 -26.75 16.46
C ASN A 347 -10.80 -27.84 15.42
N THR A 348 -11.50 -28.97 15.46
CA THR A 348 -11.32 -30.09 14.52
C THR A 348 -12.63 -30.41 13.81
N ILE A 349 -12.56 -30.61 12.50
CA ILE A 349 -13.70 -31.06 11.69
C ILE A 349 -13.25 -32.11 10.67
N THR A 350 -14.05 -33.17 10.49
CA THR A 350 -13.86 -34.14 9.41
C THR A 350 -14.90 -33.89 8.33
N LYS A 351 -14.45 -33.70 7.09
CA LYS A 351 -15.32 -33.49 5.92
C LYS A 351 -15.04 -34.53 4.84
N GLN A 352 -16.07 -34.85 4.08
CA GLN A 352 -15.92 -35.54 2.80
C GLN A 352 -15.54 -34.52 1.73
N SER A 353 -14.60 -34.87 0.86
CA SER A 353 -14.15 -34.02 -0.24
C SER A 353 -15.27 -33.75 -1.25
N SER A 354 -15.28 -32.54 -1.80
CA SER A 354 -16.14 -32.15 -2.92
C SER A 354 -15.35 -32.05 -4.22
N LYS A 355 -16.03 -32.19 -5.36
CA LYS A 355 -15.47 -31.86 -6.69
C LYS A 355 -15.59 -30.36 -7.02
N ASN A 356 -16.33 -29.63 -6.20
CA ASN A 356 -16.50 -28.20 -6.31
C ASN A 356 -15.72 -27.50 -5.21
N ASP A 357 -15.35 -26.26 -5.47
CA ASP A 357 -14.83 -25.37 -4.44
C ASP A 357 -15.89 -25.19 -3.34
N ASP A 358 -15.43 -25.13 -2.11
CA ASP A 358 -16.29 -25.00 -0.93
C ASP A 358 -15.63 -24.06 0.07
N PHE A 359 -16.44 -23.43 0.92
CA PHE A 359 -15.94 -22.71 2.07
C PHE A 359 -16.92 -22.83 3.24
N TRP A 360 -16.38 -22.72 4.45
CA TRP A 360 -17.18 -22.74 5.67
C TRP A 360 -16.51 -21.90 6.75
N ILE A 361 -17.28 -21.58 7.79
CA ILE A 361 -16.81 -20.79 8.91
C ILE A 361 -16.67 -21.69 10.15
N MET A 362 -15.53 -21.59 10.82
CA MET A 362 -15.26 -22.26 12.08
C MET A 362 -15.06 -21.23 13.19
N PHE A 363 -15.70 -21.46 14.33
CA PHE A 363 -15.47 -20.73 15.58
C PHE A 363 -14.67 -21.60 16.53
N THR A 364 -13.47 -21.14 16.88
CA THR A 364 -12.61 -21.84 17.82
C THR A 364 -11.62 -20.86 18.45
N TYR A 365 -11.13 -21.15 19.66
CA TYR A 365 -10.23 -20.28 20.42
C TYR A 365 -10.72 -18.82 20.52
N ASN A 366 -12.05 -18.61 20.60
CA ASN A 366 -12.69 -17.29 20.56
C ASN A 366 -12.39 -16.44 19.30
N ASN A 367 -11.99 -17.08 18.21
CA ASN A 367 -11.68 -16.47 16.92
C ASN A 367 -12.57 -17.06 15.81
N ILE A 368 -12.66 -16.31 14.71
CA ILE A 368 -13.40 -16.71 13.52
C ILE A 368 -12.41 -17.10 12.42
N PHE A 369 -12.60 -18.30 11.87
CA PHE A 369 -11.78 -18.81 10.78
C PHE A 369 -12.64 -19.10 9.55
N LYS A 370 -12.27 -18.51 8.42
CA LYS A 370 -12.83 -18.85 7.11
C LYS A 370 -11.96 -19.91 6.47
N CYS A 371 -12.52 -21.09 6.28
CA CYS A 371 -11.83 -22.21 5.65
C CYS A 371 -12.29 -22.32 4.20
N LYS A 372 -11.35 -22.42 3.26
CA LYS A 372 -11.60 -22.54 1.83
C LYS A 372 -10.98 -23.83 1.32
N PHE A 373 -11.72 -24.55 0.50
CA PHE A 373 -11.30 -25.75 -0.19
C PHE A 373 -11.43 -25.51 -1.70
N PHE A 374 -10.35 -25.73 -2.43
CA PHE A 374 -10.30 -25.60 -3.88
C PHE A 374 -9.97 -26.94 -4.52
N PHE A 375 -10.74 -27.32 -5.55
CA PHE A 375 -10.53 -28.57 -6.29
C PHE A 375 -10.06 -28.30 -7.72
N TYR A 376 -8.80 -28.63 -8.02
CA TYR A 376 -8.22 -28.40 -9.34
C TYR A 376 -8.44 -29.57 -10.29
N TYR A 377 -9.71 -29.87 -10.61
CA TYR A 377 -10.13 -30.85 -11.62
C TYR A 377 -9.33 -32.18 -11.61
N GLY A 378 -9.09 -32.73 -10.41
CA GLY A 378 -8.40 -34.01 -10.22
C GLY A 378 -6.87 -33.97 -10.28
N THR A 379 -6.25 -32.78 -10.40
CA THR A 379 -4.79 -32.64 -10.38
C THR A 379 -4.24 -32.38 -8.98
N ALA A 380 -4.94 -31.57 -8.19
CA ALA A 380 -4.59 -31.22 -6.83
C ALA A 380 -5.82 -30.69 -6.08
N ILE A 381 -5.68 -30.62 -4.76
CA ILE A 381 -6.56 -29.86 -3.88
C ILE A 381 -5.74 -28.82 -3.14
N GLU A 382 -6.36 -27.70 -2.80
CA GLU A 382 -5.78 -26.66 -1.97
C GLU A 382 -6.73 -26.31 -0.83
N ILE A 383 -6.19 -26.23 0.38
CA ILE A 383 -6.95 -25.81 1.56
C ILE A 383 -6.27 -24.61 2.20
N VAL A 384 -7.04 -23.56 2.44
CA VAL A 384 -6.61 -22.30 3.03
C VAL A 384 -7.48 -21.99 4.23
N VAL A 385 -6.86 -21.59 5.35
CA VAL A 385 -7.56 -21.15 6.55
C VAL A 385 -7.19 -19.71 6.85
N GLU A 386 -8.18 -18.83 6.80
CA GLU A 386 -8.04 -17.38 7.02
C GLU A 386 -8.60 -17.02 8.39
N LEU A 387 -7.81 -16.36 9.24
CA LEU A 387 -8.30 -15.77 10.49
C LEU A 387 -8.90 -14.38 10.20
N ILE A 388 -10.14 -14.16 10.63
CA ILE A 388 -10.80 -12.85 10.58
C ILE A 388 -10.39 -12.05 11.81
N GLY A 389 -9.49 -11.10 11.61
CA GLY A 389 -8.88 -10.34 12.70
C GLY A 389 -7.58 -9.68 12.25
N SER A 390 -6.68 -9.41 13.20
CA SER A 390 -5.38 -8.80 12.95
C SER A 390 -4.35 -9.82 12.46
N HIS A 391 -3.35 -9.37 11.69
CA HIS A 391 -2.25 -10.21 11.21
C HIS A 391 -1.49 -10.88 12.37
N LYS A 392 -1.16 -10.11 13.41
CA LYS A 392 -0.48 -10.61 14.61
C LYS A 392 -1.25 -11.74 15.31
N ASN A 393 -2.58 -11.72 15.22
CA ASN A 393 -3.39 -12.79 15.80
C ASN A 393 -3.40 -14.03 14.91
N ALA A 394 -3.48 -13.87 13.58
CA ALA A 394 -3.36 -14.97 12.62
C ALA A 394 -2.04 -15.75 12.79
N GLU A 395 -0.94 -15.03 13.04
CA GLU A 395 0.39 -15.61 13.29
C GLU A 395 0.47 -16.54 14.50
N LYS A 396 -0.51 -16.52 15.41
CA LYS A 396 -0.57 -17.43 16.56
C LYS A 396 -1.17 -18.79 16.21
N TYR A 397 -1.76 -18.95 15.03
CA TYR A 397 -2.47 -20.16 14.66
C TYR A 397 -1.85 -20.83 13.44
N LYS A 398 -1.91 -22.15 13.44
CA LYS A 398 -1.64 -22.99 12.27
C LYS A 398 -2.79 -23.97 12.10
N TYR A 399 -2.87 -24.59 10.94
CA TYR A 399 -3.82 -25.65 10.69
C TYR A 399 -3.12 -26.87 10.13
N GLU A 400 -3.70 -28.03 10.41
CA GLU A 400 -3.27 -29.34 9.96
C GLU A 400 -4.39 -30.00 9.15
N ILE A 401 -4.02 -30.56 8.01
CA ILE A 401 -4.88 -31.40 7.17
C ILE A 401 -4.36 -32.83 7.26
N LEU A 402 -5.22 -33.72 7.72
CA LEU A 402 -5.01 -35.17 7.77
C LEU A 402 -5.90 -35.86 6.75
N ILE A 403 -5.32 -36.71 5.90
CA ILE A 403 -6.03 -37.61 4.98
C ILE A 403 -5.57 -39.03 5.23
N GLU A 404 -6.50 -39.92 5.55
CA GLU A 404 -6.22 -41.33 5.84
C GLU A 404 -6.73 -42.23 4.72
N SER A 405 -5.91 -43.21 4.34
CA SER A 405 -6.35 -44.27 3.43
C SER A 405 -7.34 -45.21 4.13
N LYS A 406 -8.30 -45.76 3.38
CA LYS A 406 -9.25 -46.77 3.90
C LYS A 406 -8.63 -48.16 4.08
N GLN A 407 -7.38 -48.38 3.67
CA GLN A 407 -6.73 -49.69 3.70
C GLN A 407 -6.19 -50.04 5.10
N LYS A 408 -6.21 -51.32 5.49
CA LYS A 408 -5.93 -51.82 6.85
C LYS A 408 -4.49 -51.62 7.40
N ASN A 409 -3.62 -50.87 6.71
CA ASN A 409 -2.28 -50.44 7.14
C ASN A 409 -1.96 -49.07 6.51
N ALA A 410 -2.90 -48.14 6.63
CA ALA A 410 -2.98 -46.92 5.82
C ALA A 410 -1.78 -45.98 5.97
N ALA A 411 -1.11 -45.71 4.86
CA ALA A 411 -0.34 -44.47 4.72
C ALA A 411 -1.30 -43.27 4.89
N LYS A 412 -0.83 -42.24 5.58
CA LYS A 412 -1.58 -40.99 5.82
C LYS A 412 -0.83 -39.80 5.27
N ILE A 413 -1.56 -38.81 4.78
CA ILE A 413 -1.02 -37.51 4.41
C ILE A 413 -1.29 -36.57 5.57
N VAL A 414 -0.24 -35.96 6.11
CA VAL A 414 -0.34 -34.87 7.07
C VAL A 414 0.37 -33.66 6.48
N ARG A 415 -0.34 -32.53 6.43
CA ARG A 415 0.18 -31.26 5.95
C ARG A 415 -0.21 -30.16 6.91
N THR A 416 0.70 -29.26 7.18
CA THR A 416 0.46 -28.12 8.06
C THR A 416 0.79 -26.81 7.36
N SER A 417 0.00 -25.78 7.58
CA SER A 417 0.35 -24.41 7.21
C SER A 417 -0.09 -23.42 8.29
N LYS A 418 0.42 -22.19 8.23
CA LYS A 418 -0.02 -21.10 9.12
C LYS A 418 -1.39 -20.60 8.67
N CYS A 419 -2.21 -20.17 9.63
CA CYS A 419 -3.42 -19.44 9.30
C CYS A 419 -3.04 -18.08 8.71
N VAL A 420 -3.71 -17.67 7.64
CA VAL A 420 -3.41 -16.40 6.95
C VAL A 420 -4.35 -15.31 7.42
N ASN A 421 -3.99 -14.03 7.26
CA ASN A 421 -4.91 -12.95 7.54
C ASN A 421 -5.99 -12.85 6.44
N TRP A 422 -7.26 -12.68 6.81
CA TRP A 422 -8.38 -12.59 5.85
C TRP A 422 -8.31 -11.42 4.86
N LYS A 423 -7.51 -10.38 5.15
CA LYS A 423 -7.23 -9.23 4.26
C LYS A 423 -5.86 -9.33 3.60
N SER A 424 -5.15 -10.46 3.75
CA SER A 424 -3.86 -10.65 3.07
C SER A 424 -4.07 -10.63 1.57
N SER A 425 -3.39 -9.70 0.90
CA SER A 425 -3.34 -9.62 -0.56
C SER A 425 -2.23 -10.49 -1.15
N VAL A 426 -1.45 -11.14 -0.28
CA VAL A 426 -0.32 -11.97 -0.66
C VAL A 426 -0.79 -13.41 -0.78
N LEU A 427 -0.40 -14.09 -1.85
CA LEU A 427 -0.52 -15.54 -1.97
C LEU A 427 0.40 -16.19 -0.92
N GLU A 428 -0.16 -16.40 0.27
CA GLU A 428 0.53 -17.01 1.40
C GLU A 428 0.59 -18.53 1.27
N PRO A 429 1.51 -19.19 2.00
CA PRO A 429 1.65 -20.65 1.96
C PRO A 429 0.35 -21.35 2.34
N CYS A 430 -0.14 -22.21 1.46
CA CYS A 430 -1.33 -23.02 1.66
C CYS A 430 -0.99 -24.51 1.75
N VAL A 431 -1.96 -25.32 2.15
CA VAL A 431 -1.84 -26.78 2.04
C VAL A 431 -2.28 -27.19 0.64
N LEU A 432 -1.31 -27.50 -0.21
CA LEU A 432 -1.53 -28.10 -1.53
C LEU A 432 -1.22 -29.60 -1.46
N ILE A 433 -2.16 -30.43 -1.90
CA ILE A 433 -1.99 -31.89 -1.98
C ILE A 433 -2.26 -32.32 -3.41
N THR A 434 -1.27 -32.95 -4.04
CA THR A 434 -1.30 -33.32 -5.46
C THR A 434 -1.84 -34.72 -5.66
N LYS A 435 -2.33 -35.02 -6.88
CA LYS A 435 -2.77 -36.36 -7.28
C LYS A 435 -1.71 -37.44 -7.00
N LYS A 436 -0.43 -37.14 -7.20
CA LYS A 436 0.67 -38.08 -6.92
C LYS A 436 0.68 -38.53 -5.46
N GLU A 437 0.38 -37.63 -4.52
CA GLU A 437 0.32 -37.98 -3.09
C GLU A 437 -0.90 -38.85 -2.77
N PHE A 438 -2.03 -38.58 -3.42
CA PHE A 438 -3.21 -39.44 -3.37
C PHE A 438 -2.94 -40.86 -3.88
N ASP A 439 -2.20 -40.97 -4.99
CA ASP A 439 -1.79 -42.26 -5.57
C ASP A 439 -0.91 -43.06 -4.58
N ILE A 440 0.01 -42.40 -3.87
CA ILE A 440 0.88 -43.02 -2.85
C ILE A 440 0.04 -43.65 -1.73
N ILE A 441 -0.99 -42.96 -1.25
CA ILE A 441 -1.89 -43.48 -0.20
C ILE A 441 -3.05 -44.31 -0.77
N LYS A 442 -3.02 -44.63 -2.07
CA LYS A 442 -4.03 -45.43 -2.79
C LYS A 442 -5.46 -44.93 -2.56
N THR A 443 -5.63 -43.61 -2.53
CA THR A 443 -6.92 -42.94 -2.32
C THR A 443 -7.26 -42.10 -3.54
N LYS A 444 -8.54 -42.03 -3.92
CA LYS A 444 -8.98 -41.23 -5.06
C LYS A 444 -9.12 -39.76 -4.65
N ILE A 445 -8.50 -38.85 -5.41
CA ILE A 445 -8.58 -37.40 -5.17
C ILE A 445 -10.02 -36.87 -5.33
N GLU A 446 -10.89 -37.57 -6.06
CA GLU A 446 -12.27 -37.17 -6.27
C GLU A 446 -13.20 -37.53 -5.10
N CYS A 447 -12.77 -38.41 -4.19
CA CYS A 447 -13.60 -38.88 -3.07
C CYS A 447 -12.74 -39.42 -1.93
N PHE A 448 -12.49 -38.58 -0.94
CA PHE A 448 -11.75 -38.89 0.28
C PHE A 448 -12.36 -38.16 1.48
N ASN A 449 -12.02 -38.60 2.68
CA ASN A 449 -12.30 -37.86 3.90
C ASN A 449 -11.02 -37.17 4.34
N TYR A 450 -11.15 -35.96 4.85
CA TYR A 450 -10.04 -35.24 5.47
C TYR A 450 -10.47 -34.63 6.79
N THR A 451 -9.53 -34.52 7.70
CA THR A 451 -9.69 -33.86 8.98
C THR A 451 -8.88 -32.57 8.95
N LEU A 452 -9.54 -31.44 9.16
CA LEU A 452 -8.94 -30.14 9.38
C LEU A 452 -8.87 -29.89 10.89
N ASN A 453 -7.69 -29.59 11.40
CA ASN A 453 -7.47 -29.23 12.79
C ASN A 453 -6.78 -27.86 12.89
N ILE A 454 -7.40 -26.91 13.58
CA ILE A 454 -6.82 -25.60 13.89
C ILE A 454 -6.12 -25.70 15.23
N LEU A 455 -4.86 -25.27 15.26
CA LEU A 455 -3.98 -25.36 16.41
C LEU A 455 -3.47 -23.98 16.79
N GLU A 456 -3.59 -23.63 18.08
CA GLU A 456 -2.88 -22.50 18.65
C GLU A 456 -1.40 -22.88 18.84
N MET A 457 -0.50 -22.06 18.32
CA MET A 457 0.93 -22.22 18.51
C MET A 457 1.30 -21.66 19.86
N ASN A 458 1.64 -22.53 20.81
CA ASN A 458 2.17 -22.12 22.10
C ASN A 458 3.41 -21.26 21.87
N THR A 459 3.40 -20.02 22.36
CA THR A 459 4.51 -19.06 22.28
C THR A 459 5.65 -19.35 23.26
N TYR A 460 5.67 -20.55 23.86
CA TYR A 460 6.74 -20.98 24.76
C TYR A 460 7.78 -21.82 24.01
N SER A 461 8.79 -21.13 23.49
CA SER A 461 10.11 -21.68 23.19
C SER A 461 11.15 -20.58 23.26
#